data_AF-A0A353VSS8-F1
#
_entry.id   AF-A0A353VSS8-F1
#
_cell.length_a   1.000
_cell.length_b   1.000
_cell.length_c   1.000
_cell.angle_alpha   90.00
_cell.angle_beta   90.00
_cell.angle_gamma   90.00
#
_symmetry.space_group_name_H-M   'P 1'
#
loop_
_entity.id
_entity.type
_entity.pdbx_description
1 polymer ?
#
loop_
_entity_poly.entity_id
_entity_poly.type
_entity_poly.pdbx_seq_one_letter_code
_entity_poly.pdbx_strand_id
1 'polypeptide(L)' 'IRALEDGLENFAGCAVVISHDRWFLDRIATHILAYEGDSNVVFFEGNYAEYEENRKARLGNTEPKRFKYKKLME' A
#
# COMPACT_ATOMS: atom_id res chain seq x y z
N ILE A 1 17.35 -0.84 8.74
CA ILE A 1 15.89 -0.67 8.45
C ILE A 1 15.11 -0.29 9.72
N ARG A 2 15.39 -0.87 10.92
CA ARG A 2 14.71 -0.47 12.18
C ARG A 2 14.87 1.00 12.63
N ALA A 3 16.03 1.61 12.41
CA ALA A 3 16.26 3.00 12.86
C ALA A 3 15.33 4.03 12.19
N LEU A 4 14.83 3.75 10.98
CA LEU A 4 13.90 4.62 10.28
C LEU A 4 12.47 4.45 10.83
N GLU A 5 12.07 3.21 11.13
CA GLU A 5 10.77 2.91 11.75
C GLU A 5 10.65 3.59 13.11
N ASP A 6 11.63 3.36 13.99
CA ASP A 6 11.63 3.95 15.34
C ASP A 6 11.68 5.49 15.28
N GLY A 7 12.40 6.05 14.29
CA GLY A 7 12.46 7.50 14.10
C GLY A 7 11.12 8.10 13.66
N LEU A 8 10.38 7.40 12.80
CA LEU A 8 9.06 7.83 12.32
C LEU A 8 7.98 7.63 13.39
N GLU A 9 8.04 6.56 14.16
CA GLU A 9 7.09 6.30 15.26
C GLU A 9 7.19 7.36 16.37
N ASN A 10 8.41 7.81 16.69
CA ASN A 10 8.64 8.86 17.69
C ASN A 10 8.51 10.29 17.13
N PHE A 11 8.23 10.44 15.83
CA PHE A 11 8.12 11.75 15.21
C PHE A 11 6.74 12.37 15.49
N ALA A 12 6.71 13.47 16.26
CA ALA A 12 5.47 14.16 16.63
C ALA A 12 4.82 14.99 15.50
N GLY A 13 5.16 14.72 14.23
CA GLY A 13 4.64 15.43 13.07
C GLY A 13 3.93 14.51 12.09
N CYS A 14 3.46 15.08 10.98
CA CYS A 14 2.89 14.30 9.89
C CYS A 14 3.97 13.90 8.89
N ALA A 15 4.04 12.62 8.54
CA ALA A 15 4.90 12.10 7.49
C ALA A 15 4.06 11.46 6.39
N VAL A 16 4.39 11.76 5.13
CA VAL A 16 3.82 11.08 3.97
C VAL A 16 4.92 10.18 3.41
N VAL A 17 4.67 8.88 3.38
CA VAL A 17 5.65 7.89 2.92
C VAL A 17 5.05 7.05 1.80
N ILE A 18 5.80 6.91 0.71
CA ILE A 18 5.45 6.05 -0.40
C ILE A 18 6.38 4.84 -0.34
N SER A 19 5.82 3.65 -0.09
CA SER A 19 6.56 2.40 -0.03
C SER A 19 5.78 1.27 -0.70
N HIS A 20 6.51 0.28 -1.21
CA HIS A 20 5.95 -0.98 -1.69
C HIS A 20 6.13 -2.12 -0.68
N ASP A 21 6.82 -1.88 0.43
CA ASP A 21 7.01 -2.87 1.50
C ASP A 21 5.79 -2.88 2.43
N ARG A 22 5.06 -4.00 2.39
CA ARG A 22 3.83 -4.19 3.17
C ARG A 22 4.11 -4.17 4.67
N TRP A 23 5.21 -4.76 5.12
CA TRP A 23 5.53 -4.87 6.54
C TRP A 23 5.86 -3.50 7.14
N PHE A 24 6.53 -2.66 6.35
CA PHE A 24 6.81 -1.28 6.73
C PHE A 24 5.53 -0.46 6.85
N LEU A 25 4.67 -0.50 5.81
CA LEU A 25 3.40 0.22 5.83
C LEU A 25 2.48 -0.25 6.96
N ASP A 26 2.41 -1.55 7.20
CA ASP A 26 1.57 -2.10 8.26
C ASP A 26 1.98 -1.61 9.66
N ARG A 27 3.28 -1.34 9.84
CA ARG A 27 3.84 -0.93 11.13
C ARG A 27 3.78 0.57 11.39
N ILE A 28 3.94 1.40 10.36
CA ILE A 28 4.04 2.86 10.52
C ILE A 28 2.82 3.63 10.00
N ALA A 29 2.01 3.05 9.13
CA ALA A 29 0.91 3.77 8.51
C ALA A 29 -0.32 3.78 9.42
N THR A 30 -0.82 4.98 9.69
CA THR A 30 -2.13 5.20 10.32
C THR A 30 -3.24 5.38 9.30
N HIS A 31 -2.88 5.77 8.08
CA HIS A 31 -3.79 5.98 6.97
C HIS A 31 -3.14 5.49 5.68
N ILE A 32 -3.94 4.83 4.84
CA ILE A 32 -3.54 4.36 3.52
C ILE A 32 -4.25 5.21 2.46
N LEU A 33 -3.44 5.83 1.61
CA LEU A 33 -3.91 6.50 0.41
C LEU A 33 -3.64 5.58 -0.78
N ALA A 34 -4.69 4.91 -1.22
CA ALA A 34 -4.60 3.88 -2.24
C ALA A 34 -5.04 4.39 -3.61
N TYR A 35 -4.21 4.12 -4.61
CA TYR A 35 -4.52 4.36 -6.01
C TYR A 35 -5.03 3.05 -6.61
N GLU A 36 -6.36 2.92 -6.79
CA GLU A 36 -7.01 1.68 -7.24
C GLU A 36 -7.15 1.57 -8.78
N GLY A 37 -6.60 2.53 -9.53
CA GLY A 37 -6.75 2.61 -10.99
C GLY A 37 -7.93 3.50 -11.40
N ASP A 38 -8.07 3.79 -12.70
CA ASP A 38 -9.11 4.67 -13.25
C ASP A 38 -9.18 6.06 -12.58
N SER A 39 -8.04 6.58 -12.13
CA SER A 39 -7.94 7.85 -11.37
C SER A 39 -8.71 7.86 -10.05
N ASN A 40 -9.08 6.69 -9.53
CA ASN A 40 -9.73 6.57 -8.23
C ASN A 40 -8.68 6.52 -7.12
N VAL A 41 -8.83 7.45 -6.18
CA VAL A 41 -8.03 7.51 -4.96
C VAL A 41 -8.94 7.20 -3.79
N VAL A 42 -8.58 6.18 -3.02
CA VAL A 42 -9.30 5.78 -1.81
C VAL A 42 -8.45 6.15 -0.61
N PHE A 43 -9.05 6.92 0.29
CA PHE A 43 -8.47 7.22 1.59
C PHE A 43 -9.06 6.27 2.62
N PHE A 44 -8.21 5.49 3.26
CA PHE A 44 -8.58 4.51 4.27
C PHE A 44 -7.86 4.83 5.58
N GLU A 45 -8.60 4.85 6.68
CA GLU A 45 -8.07 5.00 8.03
C GLU A 45 -7.80 3.62 8.60
N GLY A 46 -6.55 3.33 8.92
CA GLY A 46 -6.08 2.00 9.32
C GLY A 46 -4.75 1.62 8.67
N ASN A 47 -4.23 0.47 9.08
CA ASN A 47 -2.98 -0.06 8.57
C ASN A 47 -3.14 -0.71 7.17
N TYR A 48 -2.05 -1.28 6.66
CA TYR A 48 -2.07 -1.92 5.34
C TYR A 48 -2.92 -3.20 5.33
N ALA A 49 -2.86 -4.02 6.38
CA ALA A 49 -3.63 -5.26 6.47
C ALA A 49 -5.15 -5.01 6.44
N GLU A 50 -5.62 -4.05 7.23
CA GLU A 50 -7.03 -3.62 7.28
C GLU A 50 -7.49 -3.07 5.93
N TYR A 51 -6.63 -2.28 5.27
CA TYR A 51 -6.90 -1.81 3.91
C TYR A 51 -7.00 -2.98 2.92
N GLU A 52 -6.13 -3.99 3.02
CA GLU A 52 -6.15 -5.15 2.12
C GLU A 52 -7.45 -5.96 2.30
N GLU A 53 -7.94 -6.13 3.53
CA GLU A 53 -9.23 -6.76 3.82
C GLU A 53 -10.40 -5.94 3.27
N ASN A 54 -10.42 -4.63 3.50
CA ASN A 54 -11.45 -3.74 2.98
C ASN A 54 -11.48 -3.76 1.44
N ARG A 55 -10.29 -3.72 0.81
CA ARG A 55 -10.16 -3.78 -0.64
C ARG A 55 -10.65 -5.12 -1.18
N LYS A 56 -10.31 -6.24 -0.54
CA LYS A 56 -10.83 -7.57 -0.93
C LYS A 56 -12.35 -7.64 -0.83
N ALA A 57 -12.94 -7.05 0.22
CA ALA A 57 -14.38 -6.98 0.37
C ALA A 57 -15.06 -6.11 -0.70
N ARG A 58 -14.43 -4.98 -1.08
CA ARG A 58 -14.97 -4.03 -2.07
C ARG A 58 -14.81 -4.48 -3.52
N LEU A 59 -13.61 -4.88 -3.92
CA LEU A 59 -13.26 -5.20 -5.31
C LEU A 59 -13.34 -6.71 -5.63
N GLY A 60 -13.56 -7.57 -4.64
CA GLY A 60 -13.45 -9.01 -4.80
C GLY A 60 -12.00 -9.44 -5.11
N ASN A 61 -11.82 -10.71 -5.48
CA ASN A 61 -10.51 -11.28 -5.81
C ASN A 61 -10.08 -10.83 -7.22
N THR A 62 -9.78 -9.54 -7.37
CA THR A 62 -9.10 -9.03 -8.56
C THR A 62 -7.65 -9.47 -8.47
N GLU A 63 -7.38 -10.71 -8.88
CA GLU A 63 -6.02 -11.15 -9.15
C GLU A 63 -5.42 -10.16 -10.15
N PRO A 64 -4.22 -9.60 -9.89
CA PRO A 64 -3.56 -8.79 -10.88
C PRO A 64 -3.38 -9.68 -12.12
N LYS A 65 -4.07 -9.33 -13.22
CA LYS A 65 -3.83 -9.97 -14.51
C LYS A 65 -2.34 -9.81 -14.80
N ARG A 66 -1.58 -10.90 -14.61
CA ARG A 66 -0.15 -10.93 -14.94
C ARG A 66 -0.03 -10.42 -16.37
N PHE A 67 0.55 -9.25 -16.55
CA PHE A 67 0.93 -8.77 -17.86
C PHE A 67 1.95 -9.77 -18.40
N LYS A 68 1.49 -10.65 -19.30
CA LYS A 68 2.38 -11.53 -20.06
C LYS A 68 3.17 -10.62 -20.98
N TYR A 69 4.39 -10.25 -20.59
CA TYR A 69 5.33 -9.63 -21.50
C TYR A 69 5.47 -10.56 -22.71
N LYS A 70 5.12 -10.06 -23.91
CA LYS A 70 5.43 -10.77 -25.15
C LYS A 70 6.95 -10.90 -25.18
N LYS A 71 7.46 -12.13 -25.28
CA LYS A 71 8.87 -12.36 -25.56
C LYS A 71 9.19 -11.62 -26.87
N LEU A 72 10.15 -10.71 -26.81
CA LEU A 72 10.80 -10.18 -28.01
C LEU A 72 11.37 -11.39 -28.74
N MET A 73 10.89 -11.65 -29.96
CA MET A 73 11.54 -12.61 -30.85
C MET A 73 12.79 -11.94 -31.41
N GLU A 74 13.92 -12.62 -31.28
CA GLU A 74 15.13 -12.39 -32.07
C GLU A 74 14.96 -13.06 -33.44
#